data_AF-A0A3G3K1Q7-F1
#
_entry.id   AF-A0A3G3K1Q7-F1
#
_cell.length_a   1.000
_cell.length_b   1.000
_cell.length_c   1.000
_cell.angle_alpha   90.00
_cell.angle_beta   90.00
_cell.angle_gamma   90.00
#
_symmetry.space_group_name_H-M   'P 1'
#
loop_
_entity.id
_entity.type
_entity.pdbx_description
1 polymer ?
#
loop_
_entity_poly.entity_id
_entity_poly.type
_entity_poly.pdbx_seq_one_letter_code
_entity_poly.pdbx_strand_id
1 'polypeptide(L)'
;MFQQLFNNFSVLTISALLGSWYMRKFADDLRRWNRGIIGLCAGSIGILLMTFTVQVGEHVIVDARQIAVMMGAFFGGLPAALISVFMIAAFRILKFGVNEPAIVASMSAFVMAVLSAWVGKYVVRFHWKWMAMTAVSLIPVAISFSILVPHRAEMLIFVYTSFIIACSLYCIFVLGMQYRAIEAQRSKERAELEVSAVKQELAETIRLQQGLTFKMKKVNDKFIYTMADGQLLYQLGLSPERCVGKTVEEVMPASMVSYINGIYERVWAGETVEYESGFNGFTYLNWINPVRNSEGKVIEAIASGADITARKKAEKKLSDSELRHRRLVALSPNAILVAIDGKIAMGNQQAAYLIGIENEADLADRSLFSLVPEEYRTSFVQAVQEVKSENDPIIHVESKFMKFDGTVMDVEVSIAAVPYNDKLGVMLSIRNVTERKLAELRLQEANQMLSRMATKDGLTGISNRRHFDEMLDTEWKRAIRESSAITIVMCDIDHFKAYNDTYGHLGGDECLKKVASAIDAAATRPGDMAARYGGEEFILLLPDTDLNGGQEVASRLREAVLSLRLPHEKSQAGEIVTISAGVASLVPQADFEPKMLIDLADKALYQAKLNGRNRVAATVS
;
A
#
# COMPACT_ATOMS: atom_id res chain seq x y z
N MET A 1 -90.98 25.08 -27.13
CA MET A 1 -90.83 23.62 -26.94
C MET A 1 -89.39 23.20 -26.67
N PHE A 2 -88.45 23.41 -27.60
CA PHE A 2 -87.06 22.94 -27.49
C PHE A 2 -86.28 23.47 -26.28
N GLN A 3 -86.46 24.74 -25.88
CA GLN A 3 -85.77 25.31 -24.71
C GLN A 3 -86.16 24.63 -23.39
N GLN A 4 -87.44 24.27 -23.22
CA GLN A 4 -87.92 23.59 -22.00
C GLN A 4 -87.43 22.13 -21.94
N LEU A 5 -87.36 21.46 -23.10
CA LEU A 5 -86.73 20.13 -23.20
C LEU A 5 -85.24 20.20 -22.87
N PHE A 6 -84.53 21.17 -23.43
CA PHE A 6 -83.10 21.38 -23.16
C PHE A 6 -82.82 21.61 -21.66
N ASN A 7 -83.66 22.39 -20.98
CA ASN A 7 -83.54 22.61 -19.53
C ASN A 7 -83.76 21.32 -18.71
N ASN A 8 -84.77 20.52 -19.05
CA ASN A 8 -84.97 19.20 -18.42
C ASN A 8 -83.75 18.29 -18.57
N PHE A 9 -83.20 18.21 -19.78
CA PHE A 9 -82.04 17.37 -20.05
C PHE A 9 -80.77 17.90 -19.38
N SER A 10 -80.63 19.22 -19.26
CA SER A 10 -79.52 19.85 -18.53
C SER A 10 -79.57 19.49 -17.04
N VAL A 11 -80.75 19.59 -16.41
CA VAL A 11 -80.97 19.19 -15.01
C VAL A 11 -80.64 17.72 -14.78
N LEU A 12 -81.08 16.83 -15.68
CA LEU A 12 -80.77 15.41 -15.60
C LEU A 12 -79.27 15.12 -15.76
N THR A 13 -78.61 15.78 -16.70
CA THR A 13 -77.18 15.59 -16.97
C THR A 13 -76.34 16.08 -15.80
N ILE A 14 -76.65 17.26 -15.26
CA ILE A 14 -75.96 17.80 -14.07
C ILE A 14 -76.18 16.89 -12.86
N SER A 15 -77.42 16.42 -12.64
CA SER A 15 -77.73 15.52 -11.53
C SER A 15 -77.01 14.17 -11.65
N ALA A 16 -76.89 13.63 -12.86
CA ALA A 16 -76.14 12.41 -13.14
C ALA A 16 -74.62 12.61 -12.92
N LEU A 17 -74.07 13.74 -13.36
CA LEU A 17 -72.66 14.07 -13.15
C LEU A 17 -72.33 14.26 -11.66
N LEU A 18 -73.14 15.04 -10.94
CA LEU A 18 -73.00 15.24 -9.48
C LEU A 18 -73.15 13.92 -8.73
N GLY A 19 -74.14 13.09 -9.09
CA GLY A 19 -74.30 11.75 -8.53
C GLY A 19 -73.05 10.89 -8.76
N SER A 20 -72.50 10.87 -9.98
CA SER A 20 -71.30 10.10 -10.30
C SER A 20 -70.02 10.60 -9.60
N TRP A 21 -69.94 11.90 -9.30
CA TRP A 21 -68.83 12.51 -8.57
C TRP A 21 -68.94 12.20 -7.08
N TYR A 22 -70.14 12.31 -6.52
CA TYR A 22 -70.39 12.03 -5.11
C TYR A 22 -70.18 10.54 -4.77
N MET A 23 -70.69 9.63 -5.62
CA MET A 23 -70.46 8.18 -5.49
C MET A 23 -68.98 7.80 -5.51
N ARG A 24 -68.11 8.60 -6.17
CA ARG A 24 -66.66 8.39 -6.19
C ARG A 24 -65.97 8.83 -4.91
N LYS A 25 -66.39 9.96 -4.33
CA LYS A 25 -65.73 10.55 -3.16
C LYS A 25 -66.15 9.90 -1.84
N PHE A 26 -67.36 9.35 -1.79
CA PHE A 26 -67.99 8.84 -0.57
C PHE A 26 -68.51 7.40 -0.70
N ALA A 27 -67.86 6.58 -1.53
CA ALA A 27 -68.26 5.19 -1.82
C ALA A 27 -68.49 4.33 -0.56
N ASP A 28 -67.69 4.55 0.49
CA ASP A 28 -67.80 3.82 1.76
C ASP A 28 -68.94 4.35 2.65
N ASP A 29 -69.33 5.63 2.53
CA ASP A 29 -70.44 6.25 3.28
C ASP A 29 -71.82 5.93 2.69
N LEU A 30 -71.89 5.42 1.45
CA LEU A 30 -73.14 5.06 0.78
C LEU A 30 -73.94 3.95 1.47
N ARG A 31 -73.28 3.10 2.28
CA ARG A 31 -73.98 2.11 3.13
C ARG A 31 -74.80 2.76 4.25
N ARG A 32 -74.56 4.02 4.61
CA ARG A 32 -75.21 4.73 5.73
C ARG A 32 -76.39 5.61 5.33
N TRP A 33 -76.66 5.82 4.05
CA TRP A 33 -77.78 6.65 3.62
C TRP A 33 -79.13 5.96 3.89
N ASN A 34 -79.95 6.61 4.71
CA ASN A 34 -81.30 6.16 4.98
C ASN A 34 -82.12 6.26 3.67
N ARG A 35 -82.81 5.19 3.26
CA ARG A 35 -83.58 5.12 2.00
C ARG A 35 -84.53 6.32 1.82
N GLY A 36 -84.96 6.92 2.92
CA GLY A 36 -85.74 8.15 2.95
C GLY A 36 -85.06 9.34 2.27
N ILE A 37 -83.76 9.57 2.50
CA ILE A 37 -83.09 10.76 1.96
C ILE A 37 -82.86 10.62 0.46
N ILE A 38 -82.54 9.41 -0.02
CA ILE A 38 -82.48 9.12 -1.47
C ILE A 38 -83.84 9.45 -2.10
N GLY A 39 -84.94 9.05 -1.46
CA GLY A 39 -86.30 9.37 -1.89
C GLY A 39 -86.60 10.87 -1.92
N LEU A 40 -86.15 11.63 -0.90
CA LEU A 40 -86.30 13.09 -0.85
C LEU A 40 -85.51 13.78 -1.96
N CYS A 41 -84.24 13.41 -2.17
CA CYS A 41 -83.41 13.98 -3.24
C CYS A 41 -84.01 13.70 -4.63
N ALA A 42 -84.41 12.44 -4.88
CA ALA A 42 -85.08 12.07 -6.12
C ALA A 42 -86.43 12.80 -6.30
N GLY A 43 -87.21 12.97 -5.23
CA GLY A 43 -88.45 13.75 -5.25
C GLY A 43 -88.21 15.22 -5.61
N SER A 44 -87.21 15.85 -4.99
CA SER A 44 -86.81 17.24 -5.29
C SER A 44 -86.34 17.41 -6.73
N ILE A 45 -85.56 16.48 -7.27
CA ILE A 45 -85.17 16.48 -8.69
C ILE A 45 -86.43 16.37 -9.56
N GLY A 46 -87.37 15.49 -9.22
CA GLY A 46 -88.63 15.36 -9.94
C GLY A 46 -89.47 16.63 -9.94
N ILE A 47 -89.55 17.34 -8.80
CA ILE A 47 -90.22 18.65 -8.68
C ILE A 47 -89.52 19.70 -9.56
N LEU A 48 -88.18 19.72 -9.56
CA LEU A 48 -87.42 20.64 -10.41
C LEU A 48 -87.63 20.36 -11.91
N LEU A 49 -87.75 19.09 -12.31
CA LEU A 49 -88.09 18.76 -13.70
C LEU A 49 -89.51 19.23 -14.07
N MET A 50 -90.43 19.22 -13.11
CA MET A 50 -91.79 19.76 -13.29
C MET A 50 -91.87 21.29 -13.38
N THR A 51 -90.80 22.03 -13.06
CA THR A 51 -90.78 23.47 -13.35
C THR A 51 -90.54 23.76 -14.83
N PHE A 52 -89.92 22.83 -15.55
CA PHE A 52 -89.57 22.97 -16.97
C PHE A 52 -90.49 22.13 -17.87
N THR A 53 -91.80 22.23 -17.70
CA THR A 53 -92.77 21.42 -18.46
C THR A 53 -92.98 21.90 -19.89
N VAL A 54 -93.20 20.95 -20.80
CA VAL A 54 -93.60 21.19 -22.19
C VAL A 54 -95.11 21.00 -22.32
N GLN A 55 -95.83 22.00 -22.80
CA GLN A 55 -97.27 21.89 -23.07
C GLN A 55 -97.51 21.26 -24.44
N VAL A 56 -98.30 20.18 -24.48
CA VAL A 56 -98.57 19.37 -25.68
C VAL A 56 -100.07 19.44 -26.06
N GLY A 57 -100.91 20.05 -25.23
CA GLY A 57 -102.31 20.37 -25.53
C GLY A 57 -102.89 21.37 -24.52
N GLU A 58 -104.19 21.67 -24.60
CA GLU A 58 -104.84 22.65 -23.70
C GLU A 58 -104.73 22.26 -22.22
N HIS A 59 -104.68 20.96 -21.91
CA HIS A 59 -104.59 20.44 -20.53
C HIS A 59 -103.50 19.39 -20.31
N VAL A 60 -102.64 19.13 -21.30
CA VAL A 60 -101.59 18.09 -21.22
C VAL A 60 -100.20 18.71 -21.20
N ILE A 61 -99.46 18.43 -20.13
CA ILE A 61 -98.07 18.81 -19.95
C ILE A 61 -97.16 17.58 -19.80
N VAL A 62 -95.97 17.69 -20.37
CA VAL A 62 -94.96 16.63 -20.43
C VAL A 62 -93.65 17.13 -19.83
N ASP A 63 -93.04 16.31 -18.99
CA ASP A 63 -91.76 16.57 -18.33
C ASP A 63 -91.04 15.23 -18.08
N ALA A 64 -89.80 15.30 -17.60
CA ALA A 64 -88.94 14.13 -17.42
C ALA A 64 -88.91 13.56 -15.99
N ARG A 65 -89.85 13.93 -15.10
CA ARG A 65 -89.82 13.53 -13.68
C ARG A 65 -89.89 12.02 -13.43
N GLN A 66 -90.37 11.25 -14.41
CA GLN A 66 -90.41 9.80 -14.31
C GLN A 66 -88.99 9.20 -14.14
N ILE A 67 -87.98 9.86 -14.70
CA ILE A 67 -86.57 9.47 -14.52
C ILE A 67 -86.15 9.65 -13.05
N ALA A 68 -86.64 10.68 -12.36
CA ALA A 68 -86.33 10.92 -10.96
C ALA A 68 -86.93 9.83 -10.04
N VAL A 69 -88.18 9.42 -10.30
CA VAL A 69 -88.81 8.29 -9.60
C VAL A 69 -88.02 7.00 -9.82
N MET A 70 -87.59 6.75 -11.07
CA MET A 70 -86.76 5.60 -11.41
C MET A 70 -85.40 5.63 -10.70
N MET A 71 -84.76 6.80 -10.58
CA MET A 71 -83.53 6.98 -9.79
C MET A 71 -83.76 6.62 -8.32
N GLY A 72 -84.87 7.08 -7.73
CA GLY A 72 -85.28 6.71 -6.38
C GLY A 72 -85.40 5.19 -6.22
N ALA A 73 -86.08 4.52 -7.16
CA ALA A 73 -86.20 3.06 -7.17
C ALA A 73 -84.85 2.35 -7.32
N PHE A 74 -83.94 2.89 -8.13
CA PHE A 74 -82.66 2.25 -8.45
C PHE A 74 -81.70 2.26 -7.25
N PHE A 75 -81.57 3.42 -6.59
CA PHE A 75 -80.64 3.60 -5.48
C PHE A 75 -81.23 3.27 -4.11
N GLY A 76 -82.51 3.56 -3.88
CA GLY A 76 -83.16 3.42 -2.58
C GLY A 76 -84.26 2.36 -2.51
N GLY A 77 -84.54 1.67 -3.62
CA GLY A 77 -85.59 0.66 -3.71
C GLY A 77 -87.01 1.24 -3.61
N LEU A 78 -87.98 0.38 -3.34
CA LEU A 78 -89.39 0.76 -3.28
C LEU A 78 -89.68 1.92 -2.29
N PRO A 79 -89.14 1.95 -1.06
CA PRO A 79 -89.44 3.04 -0.12
C PRO A 79 -89.03 4.42 -0.63
N ALA A 80 -87.85 4.53 -1.24
CA ALA A 80 -87.37 5.78 -1.81
C ALA A 80 -88.21 6.22 -3.01
N ALA A 81 -88.56 5.28 -3.89
CA ALA A 81 -89.40 5.56 -5.06
C ALA A 81 -90.79 6.08 -4.66
N LEU A 82 -91.42 5.49 -3.63
CA LEU A 82 -92.72 5.92 -3.12
C LEU A 82 -92.67 7.33 -2.52
N ILE A 83 -91.60 7.67 -1.79
CA ILE A 83 -91.39 9.03 -1.27
C ILE A 83 -91.28 10.03 -2.42
N SER A 84 -90.50 9.70 -3.46
CA SER A 84 -90.37 10.57 -4.64
C SER A 84 -91.70 10.75 -5.37
N VAL A 85 -92.47 9.67 -5.58
CA VAL A 85 -93.81 9.74 -6.20
C VAL A 85 -94.75 10.60 -5.38
N PHE A 86 -94.76 10.45 -4.06
CA PHE A 86 -95.61 11.26 -3.18
C PHE A 86 -95.29 12.75 -3.31
N MET A 87 -94.02 13.13 -3.24
CA MET A 87 -93.58 14.53 -3.40
C MET A 87 -93.99 15.10 -4.76
N ILE A 88 -93.77 14.33 -5.83
CA ILE A 88 -94.08 14.72 -7.20
C ILE A 88 -95.59 14.86 -7.42
N ALA A 89 -96.39 13.92 -6.89
CA ALA A 89 -97.84 13.94 -7.01
C ALA A 89 -98.44 15.11 -6.21
N ALA A 90 -97.99 15.32 -4.97
CA ALA A 90 -98.42 16.44 -4.13
C ALA A 90 -98.11 17.78 -4.80
N PHE A 91 -96.89 17.96 -5.31
CA PHE A 91 -96.52 19.18 -6.03
C PHE A 91 -97.35 19.39 -7.30
N ARG A 92 -97.67 18.32 -8.04
CA ARG A 92 -98.53 18.41 -9.23
C ARG A 92 -99.92 18.94 -8.89
N ILE A 93 -100.54 18.36 -7.87
CA ILE A 93 -101.90 18.73 -7.44
C ILE A 93 -101.92 20.18 -6.94
N LEU A 94 -100.91 20.58 -6.17
CA LEU A 94 -100.79 21.96 -5.68
C LEU A 94 -100.61 22.97 -6.81
N LYS A 95 -99.79 22.66 -7.82
CA LYS A 95 -99.46 23.60 -8.91
C LYS A 95 -100.54 23.69 -9.99
N PHE A 96 -101.23 22.59 -10.30
CA PHE A 96 -102.12 22.49 -11.47
C PHE A 96 -103.57 22.15 -11.12
N GLY A 97 -103.89 21.98 -9.83
CA GLY A 97 -105.21 21.58 -9.37
C GLY A 97 -105.52 20.10 -9.59
N VAL A 98 -106.68 19.68 -9.10
CA VAL A 98 -107.19 18.31 -9.29
C VAL A 98 -107.89 18.24 -10.65
N ASN A 99 -107.22 17.64 -11.64
CA ASN A 99 -107.79 17.38 -12.97
C ASN A 99 -107.48 15.95 -13.42
N GLU A 100 -108.20 15.48 -14.45
CA GLU A 100 -108.04 14.13 -14.99
C GLU A 100 -106.57 13.82 -15.41
N PRO A 101 -105.86 14.72 -16.12
CA PRO A 101 -104.43 14.52 -16.40
C PRO A 101 -103.55 14.39 -15.15
N ALA A 102 -103.89 15.03 -14.03
CA ALA A 102 -103.14 14.94 -12.79
C ALA A 102 -103.33 13.62 -12.06
N ILE A 103 -104.55 13.09 -12.05
CA ILE A 103 -104.86 11.79 -11.45
C ILE A 103 -104.18 10.69 -12.25
N VAL A 104 -104.37 10.67 -13.58
CA VAL A 104 -103.79 9.65 -14.46
C VAL A 104 -102.26 9.63 -14.37
N ALA A 105 -101.61 10.80 -14.36
CA ALA A 105 -100.15 10.85 -14.27
C ALA A 105 -99.60 10.43 -12.90
N SER A 106 -100.34 10.69 -11.82
CA SER A 106 -99.93 10.29 -10.46
C SER A 106 -100.08 8.78 -10.25
N MET A 107 -101.17 8.19 -10.75
CA MET A 107 -101.34 6.73 -10.77
C MET A 107 -100.26 6.05 -11.60
N SER A 108 -99.94 6.62 -12.77
CA SER A 108 -98.86 6.12 -13.64
C SER A 108 -97.50 6.11 -12.95
N ALA A 109 -97.13 7.22 -12.30
CA ALA A 109 -95.89 7.33 -11.56
C ALA A 109 -95.81 6.31 -10.40
N PHE A 110 -96.92 6.05 -9.72
CA PHE A 110 -97.00 5.04 -8.68
C PHE A 110 -96.79 3.61 -9.23
N VAL A 111 -97.51 3.22 -10.29
CA VAL A 111 -97.34 1.90 -10.92
C VAL A 111 -95.90 1.73 -11.41
N MET A 112 -95.36 2.78 -12.03
CA MET A 112 -93.99 2.80 -12.51
C MET A 112 -92.96 2.61 -11.38
N ALA A 113 -93.14 3.28 -10.23
CA ALA A 113 -92.29 3.11 -9.06
C ALA A 113 -92.28 1.65 -8.56
N VAL A 114 -93.46 1.03 -8.46
CA VAL A 114 -93.60 -0.36 -8.01
C VAL A 114 -92.91 -1.32 -8.98
N LEU A 115 -93.23 -1.21 -10.27
CA LEU A 115 -92.67 -2.09 -11.30
C LEU A 115 -91.15 -1.93 -11.41
N SER A 116 -90.66 -0.70 -11.39
CA SER A 116 -89.22 -0.42 -11.49
C SER A 116 -88.47 -0.96 -10.27
N ALA A 117 -89.01 -0.77 -9.06
CA ALA A 117 -88.41 -1.32 -7.85
C ALA A 117 -88.43 -2.86 -7.83
N TRP A 118 -89.49 -3.48 -8.36
CA TRP A 118 -89.60 -4.94 -8.47
C TRP A 118 -88.57 -5.52 -9.42
N VAL A 119 -88.47 -4.99 -10.66
CA VAL A 119 -87.45 -5.41 -11.64
C VAL A 119 -86.03 -5.20 -11.09
N GLY A 120 -85.81 -4.07 -10.41
CA GLY A 120 -84.54 -3.71 -9.80
C GLY A 120 -84.05 -4.67 -8.71
N LYS A 121 -84.92 -5.52 -8.18
CA LYS A 121 -84.56 -6.56 -7.20
C LYS A 121 -83.90 -7.78 -7.86
N TYR A 122 -84.31 -8.14 -9.07
CA TYR A 122 -83.89 -9.38 -9.73
C TYR A 122 -82.70 -9.21 -10.68
N VAL A 123 -82.51 -8.01 -11.23
CA VAL A 123 -81.39 -7.74 -12.12
C VAL A 123 -80.21 -7.18 -11.34
N VAL A 124 -79.15 -7.98 -11.16
CA VAL A 124 -78.01 -7.63 -10.29
C VAL A 124 -76.97 -6.75 -10.99
N ARG A 125 -76.69 -7.02 -12.27
CA ARG A 125 -75.70 -6.24 -13.02
C ARG A 125 -76.24 -4.82 -13.22
N PHE A 126 -75.52 -3.83 -12.70
CA PHE A 126 -75.88 -2.39 -12.71
C PHE A 126 -76.48 -1.94 -14.05
N HIS A 127 -75.80 -2.35 -15.12
CA HIS A 127 -76.13 -2.01 -16.49
C HIS A 127 -77.47 -2.58 -16.97
N TRP A 128 -77.64 -3.90 -16.86
CA TRP A 128 -78.90 -4.56 -17.22
C TRP A 128 -80.05 -4.13 -16.31
N LYS A 129 -79.76 -3.80 -15.05
CA LYS A 129 -80.75 -3.33 -14.08
C LYS A 129 -81.37 -2.02 -14.52
N TRP A 130 -80.55 -1.05 -14.91
CA TRP A 130 -81.02 0.25 -15.40
C TRP A 130 -81.86 0.11 -16.68
N MET A 131 -81.40 -0.70 -17.64
CA MET A 131 -82.12 -0.92 -18.90
C MET A 131 -83.49 -1.60 -18.67
N ALA A 132 -83.53 -2.65 -17.87
CA ALA A 132 -84.77 -3.37 -17.57
C ALA A 132 -85.77 -2.50 -16.82
N MET A 133 -85.31 -1.71 -15.84
CA MET A 133 -86.16 -0.75 -15.13
C MET A 133 -86.70 0.34 -16.08
N THR A 134 -85.86 0.87 -16.95
CA THR A 134 -86.28 1.87 -17.95
C THR A 134 -87.35 1.29 -18.89
N ALA A 135 -87.13 0.09 -19.43
CA ALA A 135 -88.07 -0.56 -20.34
C ALA A 135 -89.45 -0.79 -19.69
N VAL A 136 -89.49 -1.28 -18.46
CA VAL A 136 -90.74 -1.52 -17.74
C VAL A 136 -91.41 -0.21 -17.33
N SER A 137 -90.64 0.83 -17.01
CA SER A 137 -91.16 2.14 -16.66
C SER A 137 -91.91 2.85 -17.81
N LEU A 138 -91.63 2.46 -19.06
CA LEU A 138 -92.32 3.00 -20.24
C LEU A 138 -93.75 2.49 -20.37
N ILE A 139 -94.09 1.34 -19.78
CA ILE A 139 -95.42 0.73 -19.93
C ILE A 139 -96.51 1.62 -19.30
N PRO A 140 -96.42 2.06 -18.03
CA PRO A 140 -97.43 2.95 -17.44
C PRO A 140 -97.47 4.33 -18.13
N VAL A 141 -96.32 4.82 -18.60
CA VAL A 141 -96.24 6.09 -19.33
C VAL A 141 -97.00 5.98 -20.65
N ALA A 142 -96.74 4.94 -21.45
CA ALA A 142 -97.45 4.69 -22.71
C ALA A 142 -98.98 4.57 -22.50
N ILE A 143 -99.41 3.87 -21.43
CA ILE A 143 -100.83 3.76 -21.07
C ILE A 143 -101.42 5.14 -20.75
N SER A 144 -100.77 5.95 -19.90
CA SER A 144 -101.26 7.29 -19.58
C SER A 144 -101.37 8.22 -20.78
N PHE A 145 -100.39 8.16 -21.69
CA PHE A 145 -100.44 8.93 -22.92
C PHE A 145 -101.56 8.46 -23.86
N SER A 146 -101.84 7.16 -23.92
CA SER A 146 -102.95 6.63 -24.73
C SER A 146 -104.33 7.10 -24.25
N ILE A 147 -104.47 7.40 -22.96
CA ILE A 147 -105.70 7.92 -22.36
C ILE A 147 -105.82 9.44 -22.60
N LEU A 148 -104.72 10.18 -22.47
CA LEU A 148 -104.74 11.64 -22.40
C LEU A 148 -104.50 12.36 -23.73
N VAL A 149 -103.92 11.71 -24.75
CA VAL A 149 -103.51 12.37 -26.01
C VAL A 149 -104.20 11.71 -27.23
N PRO A 150 -105.08 12.42 -27.96
CA PRO A 150 -105.89 11.84 -29.04
C PRO A 150 -105.14 11.60 -30.38
N HIS A 151 -103.97 12.19 -30.63
CA HIS A 151 -103.21 12.01 -31.89
C HIS A 151 -102.06 11.00 -31.75
N ARG A 152 -102.22 9.80 -32.35
CA ARG A 152 -101.31 8.65 -32.17
C ARG A 152 -99.92 8.78 -32.80
N ALA A 153 -99.71 9.66 -33.79
CA ALA A 153 -98.44 9.76 -34.52
C ALA A 153 -97.36 10.56 -33.77
N GLU A 154 -97.73 11.67 -33.14
CA GLU A 154 -96.81 12.49 -32.33
C GLU A 154 -96.36 11.75 -31.05
N MET A 155 -97.22 10.85 -30.55
CA MET A 155 -96.95 9.97 -29.41
C MET A 155 -95.77 9.01 -29.67
N LEU A 156 -95.75 8.35 -30.83
CA LEU A 156 -94.69 7.41 -31.19
C LEU A 156 -93.34 8.13 -31.29
N ILE A 157 -93.30 9.28 -31.96
CA ILE A 157 -92.07 10.06 -32.13
C ILE A 157 -91.51 10.45 -30.76
N PHE A 158 -92.31 11.04 -29.86
CA PHE A 158 -91.81 11.49 -28.56
C PHE A 158 -91.26 10.36 -27.67
N VAL A 159 -91.92 9.20 -27.65
CA VAL A 159 -91.47 8.02 -26.90
C VAL A 159 -90.17 7.46 -27.48
N TYR A 160 -90.07 7.37 -28.81
CA TYR A 160 -88.83 6.91 -29.48
C TYR A 160 -87.67 7.88 -29.25
N THR A 161 -87.88 9.19 -29.37
CA THR A 161 -86.79 10.16 -29.16
C THR A 161 -86.29 10.15 -27.71
N SER A 162 -87.19 10.04 -26.73
CA SER A 162 -86.84 9.93 -25.32
C SER A 162 -86.10 8.63 -25.00
N PHE A 163 -86.51 7.52 -25.61
CA PHE A 163 -85.83 6.22 -25.48
C PHE A 163 -84.42 6.24 -26.08
N ILE A 164 -84.25 6.82 -27.27
CA ILE A 164 -82.96 6.92 -27.96
C ILE A 164 -81.99 7.80 -27.19
N ILE A 165 -82.44 8.93 -26.63
CA ILE A 165 -81.61 9.82 -25.83
C ILE A 165 -81.18 9.13 -24.53
N ALA A 166 -82.10 8.45 -23.84
CA ALA A 166 -81.80 7.70 -22.62
C ALA A 166 -80.78 6.57 -22.87
N CYS A 167 -80.91 5.85 -23.99
CA CYS A 167 -79.95 4.82 -24.40
C CYS A 167 -78.59 5.42 -24.76
N SER A 168 -78.56 6.56 -25.45
CA SER A 168 -77.32 7.25 -25.86
C SER A 168 -76.52 7.76 -24.65
N LEU A 169 -77.18 8.42 -23.69
CA LEU A 169 -76.52 8.90 -22.46
C LEU A 169 -75.98 7.73 -21.62
N TYR A 170 -76.70 6.62 -21.60
CA TYR A 170 -76.28 5.41 -20.92
C TYR A 170 -75.06 4.73 -21.59
N CYS A 171 -75.02 4.66 -22.92
CA CYS A 171 -73.84 4.18 -23.65
C CYS A 171 -72.58 5.01 -23.34
N ILE A 172 -72.70 6.33 -23.30
CA ILE A 172 -71.57 7.23 -22.95
C ILE A 172 -71.09 6.96 -21.52
N PHE A 173 -72.02 6.76 -20.57
CA PHE A 173 -71.67 6.42 -19.19
C PHE A 173 -70.96 5.05 -19.08
N VAL A 174 -71.44 4.02 -19.79
CA VAL A 174 -70.84 2.67 -19.79
C VAL A 174 -69.42 2.72 -20.37
N LEU A 175 -69.23 3.38 -21.51
CA LEU A 175 -67.90 3.53 -22.14
C LEU A 175 -66.94 4.30 -21.21
N GLY A 176 -67.42 5.35 -20.54
CA GLY A 176 -66.64 6.11 -19.57
C GLY A 176 -66.26 5.34 -18.29
N MET A 177 -67.03 4.32 -17.90
CA MET A 177 -66.67 3.41 -16.80
C MET A 177 -65.69 2.33 -17.26
N GLN A 178 -65.88 1.74 -18.45
CA GLN A 178 -64.96 0.74 -18.99
C GLN A 178 -63.57 1.32 -19.24
N TYR A 179 -63.47 2.52 -19.80
CA TYR A 179 -62.20 3.21 -19.99
C TYR A 179 -61.41 3.33 -18.68
N ARG A 180 -62.09 3.71 -17.59
CA ARG A 180 -61.46 3.90 -16.27
C ARG A 180 -61.05 2.61 -15.59
N ALA A 181 -61.82 1.53 -15.77
CA ALA A 181 -61.44 0.22 -15.24
C ALA A 181 -60.15 -0.28 -15.91
N ILE A 182 -60.01 -0.08 -17.21
CA ILE A 182 -58.81 -0.44 -17.98
C ILE A 182 -57.60 0.41 -17.52
N GLU A 183 -57.81 1.71 -17.29
CA GLU A 183 -56.74 2.62 -16.84
C GLU A 183 -56.24 2.27 -15.43
N ALA A 184 -57.15 1.93 -14.50
CA ALA A 184 -56.79 1.48 -13.15
C ALA A 184 -56.06 0.13 -13.13
N GLN A 185 -56.39 -0.78 -14.06
CA GLN A 185 -55.66 -2.04 -14.19
C GLN A 185 -54.24 -1.83 -14.72
N ARG A 186 -54.08 -0.97 -15.74
CA ARG A 186 -52.77 -0.61 -16.30
C ARG A 186 -51.86 0.08 -15.29
N SER A 187 -52.39 0.94 -14.42
CA SER A 187 -51.58 1.60 -13.39
C SER A 187 -51.06 0.61 -12.34
N LYS A 188 -51.87 -0.37 -11.96
CA LYS A 188 -51.48 -1.44 -11.04
C LYS A 188 -50.39 -2.33 -11.64
N GLU A 189 -50.56 -2.78 -12.88
CA GLU A 189 -49.56 -3.59 -13.59
C GLU A 189 -48.22 -2.83 -13.73
N ARG A 190 -48.27 -1.53 -14.05
CA ARG A 190 -47.07 -0.69 -14.12
C ARG A 190 -46.36 -0.55 -12.77
N ALA A 191 -47.10 -0.36 -11.67
CA ALA A 191 -46.52 -0.28 -10.33
C ALA A 191 -45.88 -1.61 -9.89
N GLU A 192 -46.48 -2.75 -10.22
CA GLU A 192 -45.91 -4.07 -9.93
C GLU A 192 -44.60 -4.31 -10.72
N LEU A 193 -44.57 -3.90 -12.00
CA LEU A 193 -43.36 -3.95 -12.83
C LEU A 193 -42.25 -3.04 -12.28
N GLU A 194 -42.57 -1.79 -11.90
CA GLU A 194 -41.60 -0.86 -11.31
C GLU A 194 -41.03 -1.40 -9.99
N VAL A 195 -41.88 -1.96 -9.11
CA VAL A 195 -41.40 -2.60 -7.87
C VAL A 195 -40.50 -3.80 -8.16
N SER A 196 -40.83 -4.61 -9.18
CA SER A 196 -39.98 -5.74 -9.58
C SER A 196 -38.63 -5.27 -10.13
N ALA A 197 -38.62 -4.22 -10.96
CA ALA A 197 -37.41 -3.65 -11.52
C ALA A 197 -36.49 -3.08 -10.43
N VAL A 198 -37.05 -2.30 -9.48
CA VAL A 198 -36.28 -1.73 -8.35
C VAL A 198 -35.71 -2.83 -7.46
N LYS A 199 -36.45 -3.91 -7.21
CA LYS A 199 -35.94 -5.06 -6.44
C LYS A 199 -34.77 -5.75 -7.14
N GLN A 200 -34.85 -5.89 -8.46
CA GLN A 200 -33.78 -6.51 -9.25
C GLN A 200 -32.53 -5.61 -9.29
N GLU A 201 -32.70 -4.31 -9.53
CA GLU A 201 -31.62 -3.32 -9.49
C GLU A 201 -30.93 -3.28 -8.12
N LEU A 202 -31.70 -3.34 -7.03
CA LEU A 202 -31.15 -3.41 -5.67
C LEU A 202 -30.35 -4.70 -5.44
N ALA A 203 -30.85 -5.85 -5.90
CA ALA A 203 -30.14 -7.12 -5.79
C ALA A 203 -28.82 -7.10 -6.59
N GLU A 204 -28.85 -6.57 -7.81
CA GLU A 204 -27.64 -6.39 -8.63
C GLU A 204 -26.65 -5.43 -7.99
N THR A 205 -27.13 -4.32 -7.43
CA THR A 205 -26.29 -3.34 -6.72
C THR A 205 -25.59 -3.96 -5.50
N ILE A 206 -26.31 -4.74 -4.68
CA ILE A 206 -25.74 -5.45 -3.54
C ILE A 206 -24.70 -6.48 -4.01
N ARG A 207 -24.99 -7.20 -5.09
CA ARG A 207 -24.07 -8.19 -5.67
C ARG A 207 -22.79 -7.55 -6.23
N LEU A 208 -22.87 -6.38 -6.83
CA LEU A 208 -21.75 -5.62 -7.37
C LEU A 208 -20.95 -4.85 -6.30
N GLN A 209 -21.46 -4.76 -5.07
CA GLN A 209 -20.71 -4.19 -3.97
C GLN A 209 -19.46 -5.04 -3.68
N GLN A 210 -18.30 -4.39 -3.56
CA GLN A 210 -17.02 -5.07 -3.33
C GLN A 210 -16.96 -5.89 -2.02
N GLY A 211 -17.86 -5.61 -1.08
CA GLY A 211 -17.95 -6.29 0.20
C GLY A 211 -18.80 -7.56 0.18
N LEU A 212 -19.08 -8.08 1.37
CA LEU A 212 -20.15 -9.06 1.60
C LEU A 212 -21.20 -8.39 2.50
N THR A 213 -22.46 -8.73 2.31
CA THR A 213 -23.54 -8.35 3.24
C THR A 213 -24.35 -9.59 3.57
N PHE A 214 -24.60 -9.84 4.84
CA PHE A 214 -25.52 -10.90 5.25
C PHE A 214 -26.47 -10.44 6.34
N LYS A 215 -27.62 -11.09 6.40
CA LYS A 215 -28.58 -10.99 7.50
C LYS A 215 -28.67 -12.32 8.20
N MET A 216 -28.85 -12.30 9.51
CA MET A 216 -29.08 -13.50 10.28
C MET A 216 -30.16 -13.33 11.34
N LYS A 217 -30.81 -14.44 11.69
CA LYS A 217 -31.76 -14.52 12.79
C LYS A 217 -31.47 -15.74 13.65
N LYS A 218 -31.78 -15.63 14.94
CA LYS A 218 -31.78 -16.77 15.86
C LYS A 218 -33.14 -17.46 15.81
N VAL A 219 -33.17 -18.72 15.42
CA VAL A 219 -34.37 -19.57 15.35
C VAL A 219 -34.05 -20.90 16.03
N ASN A 220 -34.83 -21.30 17.03
CA ASN A 220 -34.61 -22.53 17.81
C ASN A 220 -33.16 -22.65 18.33
N ASP A 221 -32.66 -21.56 18.93
CA ASP A 221 -31.29 -21.43 19.44
C ASP A 221 -30.15 -21.61 18.42
N LYS A 222 -30.45 -21.60 17.12
CA LYS A 222 -29.45 -21.61 16.05
C LYS A 222 -29.50 -20.33 15.23
N PHE A 223 -28.34 -19.85 14.79
CA PHE A 223 -28.23 -18.71 13.89
C PHE A 223 -28.37 -19.16 12.44
N ILE A 224 -29.35 -18.59 11.73
CA ILE A 224 -29.66 -18.90 10.34
C ILE A 224 -29.46 -17.65 9.51
N TYR A 225 -28.75 -17.76 8.37
CA TYR A 225 -28.62 -16.66 7.43
C TYR A 225 -29.93 -16.46 6.67
N THR A 226 -30.51 -15.27 6.73
CA THR A 226 -31.76 -14.91 6.02
C THR A 226 -31.49 -14.18 4.71
N MET A 227 -30.27 -13.68 4.52
CA MET A 227 -29.77 -13.06 3.31
C MET A 227 -28.24 -13.17 3.33
N ALA A 228 -27.60 -13.38 2.20
CA ALA A 228 -26.16 -13.27 2.05
C ALA A 228 -25.85 -12.98 0.58
N ASP A 229 -25.14 -11.91 0.28
CA ASP A 229 -24.70 -11.58 -1.09
C ASP A 229 -23.49 -10.63 -1.07
N GLY A 230 -22.94 -10.31 -2.24
CA GLY A 230 -21.82 -9.40 -2.42
C GLY A 230 -20.57 -10.08 -2.97
N GLN A 231 -19.72 -9.32 -3.64
CA GLN A 231 -18.57 -9.86 -4.38
C GLN A 231 -17.60 -10.65 -3.48
N LEU A 232 -17.37 -10.18 -2.25
CA LEU A 232 -16.50 -10.87 -1.30
C LEU A 232 -17.07 -12.22 -0.87
N LEU A 233 -18.40 -12.38 -0.80
CA LEU A 233 -19.03 -13.67 -0.48
C LEU A 233 -18.59 -14.76 -1.47
N TYR A 234 -18.61 -14.43 -2.78
CA TYR A 234 -18.16 -15.33 -3.84
C TYR A 234 -16.66 -15.60 -3.80
N GLN A 235 -15.84 -14.59 -3.52
CA GLN A 235 -14.38 -14.74 -3.37
C GLN A 235 -14.02 -15.67 -2.20
N LEU A 236 -14.80 -15.63 -1.13
CA LEU A 236 -14.69 -16.54 0.00
C LEU A 236 -15.14 -17.98 -0.33
N GLY A 237 -15.62 -18.26 -1.55
CA GLY A 237 -16.12 -19.58 -1.96
C GLY A 237 -17.51 -19.90 -1.39
N LEU A 238 -18.24 -18.87 -0.97
CA LEU A 238 -19.64 -18.94 -0.55
C LEU A 238 -20.54 -18.40 -1.65
N SER A 239 -21.83 -18.70 -1.57
CA SER A 239 -22.84 -18.14 -2.47
C SER A 239 -24.15 -17.96 -1.71
N PRO A 240 -25.06 -17.11 -2.20
CA PRO A 240 -26.38 -16.94 -1.59
C PRO A 240 -27.10 -18.28 -1.40
N GLU A 241 -27.01 -19.20 -2.36
CA GLU A 241 -27.65 -20.52 -2.32
C GLU A 241 -27.05 -21.44 -1.26
N ARG A 242 -25.76 -21.28 -0.96
CA ARG A 242 -25.06 -22.05 0.07
C ARG A 242 -25.32 -21.50 1.48
N CYS A 243 -25.64 -20.22 1.59
CA CYS A 243 -25.78 -19.54 2.88
C CYS A 243 -27.24 -19.38 3.33
N VAL A 244 -28.12 -18.89 2.45
CA VAL A 244 -29.48 -18.49 2.83
C VAL A 244 -30.31 -19.71 3.25
N GLY A 245 -30.93 -19.61 4.43
CA GLY A 245 -31.70 -20.70 5.06
C GLY A 245 -30.84 -21.74 5.77
N LYS A 246 -29.51 -21.59 5.75
CA LYS A 246 -28.55 -22.49 6.41
C LYS A 246 -28.06 -21.93 7.74
N THR A 247 -27.73 -22.84 8.63
CA THR A 247 -27.11 -22.54 9.92
C THR A 247 -25.61 -22.27 9.78
N VAL A 248 -25.01 -21.60 10.77
CA VAL A 248 -23.55 -21.33 10.79
C VAL A 248 -22.75 -22.62 10.67
N GLU A 249 -23.22 -23.69 11.33
CA GLU A 249 -22.64 -25.03 11.31
C GLU A 249 -22.64 -25.67 9.92
N GLU A 250 -23.62 -25.35 9.08
CA GLU A 250 -23.72 -25.88 7.70
C GLU A 250 -22.87 -25.09 6.70
N VAL A 251 -22.61 -23.80 6.98
CA VAL A 251 -21.92 -22.89 6.06
C VAL A 251 -20.42 -22.84 6.34
N MET A 252 -20.04 -22.78 7.62
CA MET A 252 -18.67 -22.53 8.05
C MET A 252 -17.97 -23.82 8.50
N PRO A 253 -16.64 -23.95 8.30
CA PRO A 253 -15.87 -25.05 8.86
C PRO A 253 -15.99 -25.17 10.37
N ALA A 254 -16.01 -26.41 10.88
CA ALA A 254 -16.17 -26.72 12.31
C ALA A 254 -15.16 -25.99 13.22
N SER A 255 -13.95 -25.72 12.74
CA SER A 255 -12.92 -24.97 13.48
C SER A 255 -13.30 -23.51 13.78
N MET A 256 -14.17 -22.90 12.96
CA MET A 256 -14.58 -21.50 13.10
C MET A 256 -15.97 -21.33 13.74
N VAL A 257 -16.80 -22.37 13.75
CA VAL A 257 -18.18 -22.32 14.26
C VAL A 257 -18.24 -21.78 15.68
N SER A 258 -17.42 -22.29 16.60
CA SER A 258 -17.45 -21.83 18.00
C SER A 258 -17.07 -20.36 18.14
N TYR A 259 -16.11 -19.89 17.35
CA TYR A 259 -15.67 -18.49 17.36
C TYR A 259 -16.76 -17.56 16.81
N ILE A 260 -17.36 -17.93 15.67
CA ILE A 260 -18.42 -17.15 15.02
C ILE A 260 -19.69 -17.14 15.88
N ASN A 261 -20.10 -18.27 16.45
CA ASN A 261 -21.26 -18.33 17.35
C ASN A 261 -21.05 -17.44 18.58
N GLY A 262 -19.85 -17.38 19.15
CA GLY A 262 -19.53 -16.44 20.25
C GLY A 262 -19.72 -14.97 19.86
N ILE A 263 -19.32 -14.60 18.64
CA ILE A 263 -19.57 -13.25 18.10
C ILE A 263 -21.07 -13.02 17.90
N TYR A 264 -21.80 -13.98 17.35
CA TYR A 264 -23.22 -13.84 17.05
C TYR A 264 -24.07 -13.74 18.32
N GLU A 265 -23.70 -14.46 19.39
CA GLU A 265 -24.36 -14.33 20.70
C GLU A 265 -24.16 -12.94 21.32
N ARG A 266 -22.96 -12.36 21.21
CA ARG A 266 -22.70 -10.97 21.63
C ARG A 266 -23.57 -9.97 20.88
N VAL A 267 -23.68 -10.15 19.55
CA VAL A 267 -24.56 -9.34 18.72
C VAL A 267 -26.02 -9.52 19.12
N TRP A 268 -26.44 -10.75 19.40
CA TRP A 268 -27.82 -11.05 19.82
C TRP A 268 -28.15 -10.50 21.21
N ALA A 269 -27.15 -10.37 22.09
CA ALA A 269 -27.25 -9.63 23.36
C ALA A 269 -27.35 -8.12 23.15
N GLY A 270 -27.09 -7.63 21.92
CA GLY A 270 -27.30 -6.26 21.52
C GLY A 270 -26.04 -5.44 21.29
N GLU A 271 -24.87 -6.06 21.26
CA GLU A 271 -23.59 -5.42 20.98
C GLU A 271 -23.38 -5.23 19.47
N THR A 272 -22.84 -4.10 19.03
CA THR A 272 -22.26 -3.99 17.69
C THR A 272 -20.85 -4.56 17.74
N VAL A 273 -20.57 -5.58 16.92
CA VAL A 273 -19.28 -6.28 16.94
C VAL A 273 -18.54 -6.07 15.63
N GLU A 274 -17.28 -5.67 15.74
CA GLU A 274 -16.30 -5.61 14.66
C GLU A 274 -15.23 -6.67 14.89
N TYR A 275 -14.89 -7.44 13.85
CA TYR A 275 -13.80 -8.42 13.93
C TYR A 275 -13.10 -8.64 12.59
N GLU A 276 -11.81 -8.94 12.67
CA GLU A 276 -11.02 -9.43 11.55
C GLU A 276 -11.00 -10.96 11.56
N SER A 277 -11.10 -11.58 10.38
CA SER A 277 -10.92 -13.03 10.24
C SER A 277 -10.36 -13.39 8.87
N GLY A 278 -9.80 -14.61 8.79
CA GLY A 278 -9.26 -15.17 7.57
C GLY A 278 -10.07 -16.38 7.11
N PHE A 279 -10.47 -16.42 5.85
CA PHE A 279 -11.13 -17.59 5.27
C PHE A 279 -10.75 -17.75 3.79
N ASN A 280 -10.44 -18.98 3.37
CA ASN A 280 -10.02 -19.32 2.00
C ASN A 280 -8.93 -18.41 1.40
N GLY A 281 -7.96 -18.00 2.23
CA GLY A 281 -6.82 -17.18 1.78
C GLY A 281 -7.08 -15.67 1.69
N PHE A 282 -8.30 -15.22 2.02
CA PHE A 282 -8.66 -13.82 2.16
C PHE A 282 -8.70 -13.43 3.64
N THR A 283 -8.33 -12.19 3.93
CA THR A 283 -8.54 -11.54 5.23
C THR A 283 -9.62 -10.48 5.06
N TYR A 284 -10.68 -10.56 5.86
CA TYR A 284 -11.79 -9.62 5.81
C TYR A 284 -12.04 -8.98 7.17
N LEU A 285 -12.58 -7.77 7.14
CA LEU A 285 -13.09 -7.04 8.29
C LEU A 285 -14.62 -7.08 8.24
N ASN A 286 -15.26 -7.59 9.28
CA ASN A 286 -16.71 -7.71 9.37
C ASN A 286 -17.26 -6.83 10.50
N TRP A 287 -18.29 -6.05 10.18
CA TRP A 287 -19.10 -5.29 11.14
C TRP A 287 -20.49 -5.90 11.22
N ILE A 288 -20.95 -6.25 12.41
CA ILE A 288 -22.27 -6.84 12.65
C ILE A 288 -23.06 -5.96 13.61
N ASN A 289 -24.23 -5.52 13.15
CA ASN A 289 -25.11 -4.63 13.89
C ASN A 289 -26.46 -5.32 14.20
N PRO A 290 -26.93 -5.29 15.45
CA PRO A 290 -28.25 -5.80 15.80
C PRO A 290 -29.35 -4.84 15.35
N VAL A 291 -30.42 -5.40 14.80
CA VAL A 291 -31.65 -4.70 14.45
C VAL A 291 -32.69 -4.98 15.52
N ARG A 292 -33.26 -3.91 16.07
CA ARG A 292 -34.21 -3.97 17.19
C ARG A 292 -35.62 -3.64 16.74
N ASN A 293 -36.61 -4.26 17.38
CA ASN A 293 -38.01 -3.83 17.25
C ASN A 293 -38.29 -2.59 18.13
N SER A 294 -39.52 -2.08 18.09
CA SER A 294 -39.97 -0.94 18.90
C SER A 294 -39.91 -1.18 20.41
N GLU A 295 -39.79 -2.44 20.86
CA GLU A 295 -39.65 -2.83 22.28
C GLU A 295 -38.18 -3.00 22.70
N GLY A 296 -37.21 -2.72 21.80
CA GLY A 296 -35.78 -2.82 22.07
C GLY A 296 -35.18 -4.23 21.96
N LYS A 297 -35.98 -5.25 21.64
CA LYS A 297 -35.54 -6.64 21.46
C LYS A 297 -34.87 -6.82 20.09
N VAL A 298 -33.74 -7.53 20.06
CA VAL A 298 -33.04 -7.88 18.81
C VAL A 298 -33.88 -8.90 18.03
N ILE A 299 -34.19 -8.58 16.77
CA ILE A 299 -35.02 -9.40 15.87
C ILE A 299 -34.27 -9.91 14.64
N GLU A 300 -33.14 -9.27 14.31
CA GLU A 300 -32.28 -9.59 13.18
C GLU A 300 -30.90 -8.98 13.46
N ALA A 301 -29.86 -9.48 12.81
CA ALA A 301 -28.57 -8.81 12.74
C ALA A 301 -28.17 -8.64 11.28
N ILE A 302 -27.61 -7.47 10.95
CA ILE A 302 -27.10 -7.13 9.63
C ILE A 302 -25.58 -7.03 9.73
N ALA A 303 -24.90 -7.77 8.88
CA ALA A 303 -23.46 -7.74 8.77
C ALA A 303 -23.03 -7.19 7.42
N SER A 304 -21.96 -6.39 7.44
CA SER A 304 -21.25 -5.93 6.26
C SER A 304 -19.77 -6.27 6.43
N GLY A 305 -19.14 -6.77 5.38
CA GLY A 305 -17.73 -7.14 5.39
C GLY A 305 -16.97 -6.57 4.20
N ALA A 306 -15.69 -6.25 4.41
CA ALA A 306 -14.79 -5.75 3.38
C ALA A 306 -13.52 -6.58 3.30
N ASP A 307 -12.99 -6.76 2.08
CA ASP A 307 -11.70 -7.42 1.86
C ASP A 307 -10.57 -6.46 2.29
N ILE A 308 -9.77 -6.90 3.27
CA ILE A 308 -8.59 -6.16 3.75
C ILE A 308 -7.29 -6.89 3.41
N THR A 309 -7.32 -7.93 2.58
CA THR A 309 -6.17 -8.79 2.25
C THR A 309 -5.02 -7.98 1.66
N ALA A 310 -5.30 -7.12 0.67
CA ALA A 310 -4.28 -6.29 0.05
C ALA A 310 -3.64 -5.33 1.05
N ARG A 311 -4.46 -4.70 1.90
CA ARG A 311 -4.01 -3.80 2.97
C ARG A 311 -3.12 -4.53 3.98
N LYS A 312 -3.56 -5.67 4.52
CA LYS A 312 -2.76 -6.45 5.49
C LYS A 312 -1.45 -6.97 4.88
N LYS A 313 -1.46 -7.39 3.61
CA LYS A 313 -0.23 -7.77 2.88
C LYS A 313 0.71 -6.58 2.73
N ALA A 314 0.19 -5.38 2.45
CA ALA A 314 0.99 -4.16 2.35
C ALA A 314 1.56 -3.73 3.71
N GLU A 315 0.75 -3.71 4.77
CA GLU A 315 1.18 -3.42 6.15
C GLU A 315 2.27 -4.39 6.61
N LYS A 316 2.08 -5.69 6.37
CA LYS A 316 3.10 -6.69 6.69
C LYS A 316 4.38 -6.49 5.88
N LYS A 317 4.28 -6.27 4.57
CA LYS A 317 5.46 -5.98 3.73
C LYS A 317 6.22 -4.75 4.20
N LEU A 318 5.51 -3.68 4.57
CA LEU A 318 6.11 -2.46 5.10
C LEU A 318 6.82 -2.76 6.43
N SER A 319 6.15 -3.41 7.38
CA SER A 319 6.73 -3.78 8.67
C SER A 319 7.96 -4.69 8.52
N ASP A 320 7.89 -5.71 7.64
CA ASP A 320 9.01 -6.59 7.33
C ASP A 320 10.17 -5.82 6.67
N SER A 321 9.87 -4.83 5.81
CA SER A 321 10.87 -3.97 5.17
C SER A 321 11.53 -3.02 6.17
N GLU A 322 10.75 -2.35 7.03
CA GLU A 322 11.25 -1.47 8.09
C GLU A 322 12.15 -2.23 9.07
N LEU A 323 11.73 -3.41 9.52
CA LEU A 323 12.52 -4.25 10.40
C LEU A 323 13.83 -4.67 9.71
N ARG A 324 13.76 -5.06 8.43
CA ARG A 324 14.94 -5.42 7.63
C ARG A 324 15.93 -4.25 7.55
N HIS A 325 15.48 -3.05 7.20
CA HIS A 325 16.35 -1.88 7.10
C HIS A 325 16.96 -1.50 8.46
N ARG A 326 16.16 -1.51 9.54
CA ARG A 326 16.66 -1.27 10.90
C ARG A 326 17.74 -2.26 11.31
N ARG A 327 17.56 -3.55 10.99
CA ARG A 327 18.56 -4.61 11.26
C ARG A 327 19.84 -4.42 10.44
N LEU A 328 19.74 -4.04 9.17
CA LEU A 328 20.92 -3.78 8.33
C LEU A 328 21.76 -2.63 8.89
N VAL A 329 21.12 -1.53 9.32
CA VAL A 329 21.80 -0.38 9.92
C VAL A 329 22.43 -0.74 11.28
N ALA A 330 21.72 -1.50 12.13
CA ALA A 330 22.20 -1.87 13.45
C ALA A 330 23.34 -2.90 13.44
N LEU A 331 23.35 -3.82 12.47
CA LEU A 331 24.39 -4.85 12.32
C LEU A 331 25.59 -4.38 11.49
N SER A 332 25.53 -3.17 10.93
CA SER A 332 26.66 -2.58 10.21
C SER A 332 27.89 -2.51 11.13
N PRO A 333 29.08 -2.94 10.67
CA PRO A 333 30.32 -2.76 11.42
C PRO A 333 30.78 -1.29 11.41
N ASN A 334 30.27 -0.48 10.48
CA ASN A 334 30.58 0.94 10.41
C ASN A 334 29.61 1.74 11.28
N ALA A 335 30.14 2.81 11.87
CA ALA A 335 29.34 3.85 12.49
C ALA A 335 28.56 4.61 11.41
N ILE A 336 27.23 4.57 11.49
CA ILE A 336 26.36 5.29 10.56
C ILE A 336 25.73 6.45 11.30
N LEU A 337 25.85 7.66 10.75
CA LEU A 337 25.24 8.89 11.26
C LEU A 337 24.45 9.56 10.14
N VAL A 338 23.31 10.14 10.46
CA VAL A 338 22.59 11.07 9.59
C VAL A 338 22.52 12.40 10.30
N ALA A 339 22.92 13.47 9.62
CA ALA A 339 22.89 14.83 10.13
C ALA A 339 22.09 15.76 9.23
N ILE A 340 21.33 16.66 9.84
CA ILE A 340 20.52 17.69 9.19
C ILE A 340 20.89 19.03 9.82
N ASP A 341 21.09 20.06 8.99
CA ASP A 341 21.45 21.40 9.46
C ASP A 341 22.65 21.41 10.43
N GLY A 342 23.61 20.50 10.22
CA GLY A 342 24.82 20.36 11.04
C GLY A 342 24.64 19.61 12.37
N LYS A 343 23.43 19.13 12.68
CA LYS A 343 23.12 18.34 13.89
C LYS A 343 22.81 16.90 13.56
N ILE A 344 23.19 15.99 14.45
CA ILE A 344 22.91 14.56 14.31
C ILE A 344 21.41 14.32 14.55
N ALA A 345 20.75 13.75 13.55
CA ALA A 345 19.34 13.37 13.59
C ALA A 345 19.15 11.88 13.92
N MET A 346 20.10 11.04 13.51
CA MET A 346 20.08 9.59 13.74
C MET A 346 21.51 9.05 13.76
N GLY A 347 21.74 7.98 14.52
CA GLY A 347 22.90 7.12 14.36
C GLY A 347 22.58 5.69 14.76
N ASN A 348 23.41 4.74 14.32
CA ASN A 348 23.36 3.39 14.85
C ASN A 348 24.19 3.27 16.14
N GLN A 349 24.02 2.17 16.87
CA GLN A 349 24.79 1.87 18.07
C GLN A 349 26.32 1.96 17.87
N GLN A 350 26.84 1.59 16.69
CA GLN A 350 28.28 1.72 16.41
C GLN A 350 28.73 3.19 16.37
N ALA A 351 27.89 4.11 15.89
CA ALA A 351 28.20 5.53 15.95
C ALA A 351 28.25 6.06 17.38
N ALA A 352 27.38 5.58 18.27
CA ALA A 352 27.45 5.88 19.70
C ALA A 352 28.78 5.44 20.30
N TYR A 353 29.15 4.16 20.09
CA TYR A 353 30.42 3.63 20.59
C TYR A 353 31.64 4.33 20.01
N LEU A 354 31.61 4.67 18.72
CA LEU A 354 32.71 5.37 18.06
C LEU A 354 33.01 6.69 18.78
N ILE A 355 31.99 7.48 19.13
CA ILE A 355 32.16 8.82 19.71
C ILE A 355 32.19 8.85 21.25
N GLY A 356 32.08 7.68 21.89
CA GLY A 356 32.18 7.52 23.35
C GLY A 356 30.85 7.68 24.10
N ILE A 357 29.73 7.31 23.47
CA ILE A 357 28.39 7.34 24.05
C ILE A 357 27.87 5.91 24.23
N GLU A 358 27.21 5.62 25.36
CA GLU A 358 26.67 4.29 25.67
C GLU A 358 25.40 3.96 24.88
N ASN A 359 24.51 4.93 24.69
CA ASN A 359 23.21 4.74 24.06
C ASN A 359 23.05 5.61 22.80
N GLU A 360 22.62 5.02 21.68
CA GLU A 360 22.36 5.76 20.44
C GLU A 360 21.32 6.87 20.59
N ALA A 361 20.42 6.79 21.57
CA ALA A 361 19.45 7.85 21.86
C ALA A 361 20.11 9.18 22.27
N ASP A 362 21.30 9.14 22.88
CA ASP A 362 22.02 10.33 23.33
C ASP A 362 22.82 11.00 22.20
N LEU A 363 22.79 10.45 20.98
CA LEU A 363 23.41 11.05 19.79
C LEU A 363 22.66 12.27 19.27
N ALA A 364 21.34 12.31 19.47
CA ALA A 364 20.46 13.30 18.87
C ALA A 364 20.84 14.74 19.27
N ASP A 365 20.61 15.68 18.35
CA ASP A 365 20.83 17.13 18.51
C ASP A 365 22.28 17.59 18.75
N ARG A 366 23.24 16.67 18.84
CA ARG A 366 24.66 17.00 18.92
C ARG A 366 25.18 17.51 17.59
N SER A 367 26.16 18.41 17.63
CA SER A 367 26.79 18.98 16.43
C SER A 367 27.69 17.95 15.76
N LEU A 368 27.49 17.71 14.45
CA LEU A 368 28.36 16.84 13.65
C LEU A 368 29.81 17.36 13.64
N PHE A 369 29.99 18.68 13.62
CA PHE A 369 31.31 19.33 13.59
C PHE A 369 32.11 19.17 14.88
N SER A 370 31.45 18.81 16.00
CA SER A 370 32.14 18.51 17.25
C SER A 370 32.96 17.23 17.18
N LEU A 371 32.66 16.35 16.21
CA LEU A 371 33.36 15.09 15.99
C LEU A 371 34.62 15.24 15.13
N VAL A 372 34.87 16.44 14.59
CA VAL A 372 36.01 16.69 13.69
C VAL A 372 36.96 17.71 14.36
N PRO A 373 38.24 17.37 14.54
CA PRO A 373 39.26 18.29 15.03
C PRO A 373 39.36 19.55 14.17
N GLU A 374 39.71 20.68 14.79
CA GLU A 374 39.67 21.99 14.14
C GLU A 374 40.45 22.06 12.82
N GLU A 375 41.63 21.45 12.77
CA GLU A 375 42.49 21.36 11.59
C GLU A 375 41.80 20.67 10.38
N TYR A 376 40.86 19.75 10.64
CA TYR A 376 40.17 18.95 9.60
C TYR A 376 38.75 19.44 9.29
N ARG A 377 38.25 20.48 9.99
CA ARG A 377 36.86 20.95 9.82
C ARG A 377 36.61 21.55 8.45
N THR A 378 37.54 22.35 7.92
CA THR A 378 37.34 23.07 6.64
C THR A 378 37.17 22.10 5.48
N SER A 379 38.04 21.10 5.37
CA SER A 379 37.96 20.08 4.32
C SER A 379 36.70 19.21 4.47
N PHE A 380 36.31 18.89 5.70
CA PHE A 380 35.08 18.14 5.97
C PHE A 380 33.81 18.93 5.59
N VAL A 381 33.74 20.23 5.92
CA VAL A 381 32.64 21.11 5.52
C VAL A 381 32.52 21.18 4.00
N GLN A 382 33.65 21.30 3.29
CA GLN A 382 33.66 21.33 1.83
C GLN A 382 33.10 20.04 1.24
N ALA A 383 33.53 18.87 1.73
CA ALA A 383 33.00 17.59 1.29
C ALA A 383 31.48 17.45 1.54
N VAL A 384 31.00 17.92 2.69
CA VAL A 384 29.56 17.95 3.02
C VAL A 384 28.78 18.87 2.07
N GLN A 385 29.34 20.01 1.67
CA GLN A 385 28.71 20.94 0.73
C GLN A 385 28.65 20.39 -0.70
N GLU A 386 29.74 19.78 -1.16
CA GLU A 386 29.86 19.17 -2.50
C GLU A 386 28.80 18.09 -2.72
N VAL A 387 28.65 17.17 -1.76
CA VAL A 387 27.64 16.10 -1.77
C VAL A 387 26.20 16.64 -1.81
N LYS A 388 25.95 17.83 -1.26
CA LYS A 388 24.62 18.46 -1.30
C LYS A 388 24.34 19.22 -2.59
N SER A 389 25.37 19.67 -3.30
CA SER A 389 25.24 20.48 -4.51
C SER A 389 25.17 19.67 -5.80
N GLU A 390 25.72 18.46 -5.80
CA GLU A 390 25.72 17.56 -6.95
C GLU A 390 24.67 16.44 -6.79
N ASN A 391 24.30 15.79 -7.90
CA ASN A 391 23.28 14.75 -7.91
C ASN A 391 23.90 13.37 -7.63
N ASP A 392 23.66 12.85 -6.42
CA ASP A 392 24.11 11.54 -5.93
C ASP A 392 25.64 11.28 -5.83
N PRO A 393 26.50 12.24 -5.39
CA PRO A 393 27.91 11.93 -5.13
C PRO A 393 28.05 11.17 -3.82
N ILE A 394 28.85 10.10 -3.86
CA ILE A 394 29.41 9.49 -2.66
C ILE A 394 30.87 9.90 -2.59
N ILE A 395 31.22 10.73 -1.62
CA ILE A 395 32.61 11.16 -1.39
C ILE A 395 33.24 10.26 -0.33
N HIS A 396 34.43 9.76 -0.63
CA HIS A 396 35.25 8.99 0.29
C HIS A 396 36.47 9.82 0.71
N VAL A 397 36.61 10.09 2.01
CA VAL A 397 37.74 10.85 2.56
C VAL A 397 38.34 10.15 3.76
N GLU A 398 39.66 10.15 3.84
CA GLU A 398 40.35 9.90 5.10
C GLU A 398 40.34 11.18 5.93
N SER A 399 39.99 11.05 7.21
CA SER A 399 39.92 12.17 8.13
C SER A 399 40.31 11.73 9.54
N LYS A 400 40.38 12.71 10.44
CA LYS A 400 40.50 12.45 11.87
C LYS A 400 39.20 12.83 12.54
N PHE A 401 38.69 11.92 13.35
CA PHE A 401 37.52 12.18 14.19
C PHE A 401 37.95 12.18 15.65
N MET A 402 37.17 12.86 16.49
CA MET A 402 37.41 12.91 17.92
C MET A 402 36.19 12.44 18.70
N LYS A 403 36.44 11.68 19.76
CA LYS A 403 35.45 11.38 20.80
C LYS A 403 35.14 12.63 21.62
N PHE A 404 34.03 12.60 22.37
CA PHE A 404 33.71 13.68 23.30
C PHE A 404 34.69 13.80 24.49
N ASP A 405 35.43 12.73 24.80
CA ASP A 405 36.51 12.76 25.79
C ASP A 405 37.82 13.39 25.25
N GLY A 406 37.85 13.78 23.96
CA GLY A 406 39.00 14.39 23.30
C GLY A 406 39.92 13.41 22.57
N THR A 407 39.69 12.10 22.66
CA THR A 407 40.51 11.09 21.96
C THR A 407 40.36 11.21 20.45
N VAL A 408 41.48 11.40 19.75
CA VAL A 408 41.52 11.47 18.28
C VAL A 408 41.71 10.09 17.68
N MET A 409 40.99 9.82 16.59
CA MET A 409 40.98 8.55 15.86
C MET A 409 41.14 8.81 14.36
N ASP A 410 41.88 7.94 13.69
CA ASP A 410 41.92 7.89 12.24
C ASP A 410 40.68 7.18 11.71
N VAL A 411 39.98 7.84 10.79
CA VAL A 411 38.74 7.32 10.21
C VAL A 411 38.72 7.41 8.69
N GLU A 412 38.11 6.42 8.06
CA GLU A 412 37.64 6.49 6.68
C GLU A 412 36.16 6.86 6.69
N VAL A 413 35.78 7.92 5.99
CA VAL A 413 34.41 8.45 5.98
C VAL A 413 33.85 8.46 4.57
N SER A 414 32.72 7.80 4.39
CA SER A 414 31.86 7.95 3.21
C SER A 414 30.74 8.93 3.52
N ILE A 415 30.57 9.94 2.67
CA ILE A 415 29.56 11.00 2.82
C ILE A 415 28.63 10.94 1.62
N ALA A 416 27.32 10.88 1.88
CA ALA A 416 26.27 10.88 0.86
C ALA A 416 25.10 11.79 1.27
N ALA A 417 24.42 12.42 0.32
CA ALA A 417 23.20 13.17 0.59
C ALA A 417 22.03 12.19 0.75
N VAL A 418 21.16 12.42 1.73
CA VAL A 418 20.01 11.54 1.96
C VAL A 418 18.76 12.36 2.29
N PRO A 419 17.60 12.06 1.68
CA PRO A 419 16.34 12.62 2.14
C PRO A 419 16.00 12.07 3.53
N TYR A 420 15.68 12.95 4.47
CA TYR A 420 15.30 12.60 5.83
C TYR A 420 14.24 13.59 6.34
N ASN A 421 13.04 13.11 6.67
CA ASN A 421 11.90 13.92 7.11
C ASN A 421 11.66 15.19 6.26
N ASP A 422 11.52 15.00 4.94
CA ASP A 422 11.29 16.06 3.94
C ASP A 422 12.42 17.12 3.83
N LYS A 423 13.56 16.88 4.46
CA LYS A 423 14.78 17.69 4.35
C LYS A 423 15.92 16.91 3.72
N LEU A 424 16.86 17.63 3.10
CA LEU A 424 18.10 17.04 2.61
C LEU A 424 19.16 17.02 3.72
N GLY A 425 19.43 15.83 4.26
CA GLY A 425 20.49 15.58 5.22
C GLY A 425 21.76 15.05 4.56
N VAL A 426 22.77 14.76 5.38
CA VAL A 426 23.95 14.00 4.98
C VAL A 426 24.07 12.75 5.82
N MET A 427 24.30 11.62 5.17
CA MET A 427 24.64 10.36 5.79
C MET A 427 26.14 10.16 5.77
N LEU A 428 26.69 9.75 6.89
CA LEU A 428 28.09 9.39 7.06
C LEU A 428 28.18 7.91 7.43
N SER A 429 28.98 7.16 6.68
CA SER A 429 29.46 5.84 7.08
C SER A 429 30.92 5.97 7.47
N ILE A 430 31.23 5.79 8.75
CA ILE A 430 32.53 6.04 9.35
C ILE A 430 33.12 4.71 9.81
N ARG A 431 34.35 4.45 9.39
CA ARG A 431 35.13 3.29 9.81
C ARG A 431 36.36 3.74 10.57
N ASN A 432 36.52 3.27 11.81
CA ASN A 432 37.74 3.50 12.57
C ASN A 432 38.87 2.62 12.01
N VAL A 433 39.96 3.26 11.60
CA VAL A 433 41.14 2.61 11.02
C VAL A 433 42.41 2.85 11.85
N THR A 434 42.28 3.41 13.04
CA THR A 434 43.42 3.75 13.93
C THR A 434 44.27 2.52 14.23
N GLU A 435 43.67 1.42 14.70
CA GLU A 435 44.41 0.20 15.02
C GLU A 435 45.05 -0.45 13.80
N ARG A 436 44.36 -0.42 12.65
CA ARG A 436 44.87 -0.93 11.38
C ARG A 436 46.12 -0.17 10.96
N LYS A 437 46.06 1.17 10.93
CA LYS A 437 47.21 2.03 10.57
C LYS A 437 48.37 1.86 11.54
N LEU A 438 48.12 1.74 12.84
CA LEU A 438 49.17 1.47 13.84
C LEU A 438 49.82 0.10 13.64
N ALA A 439 49.03 -0.93 13.32
CA ALA A 439 49.57 -2.27 13.04
C ALA A 439 50.42 -2.29 11.76
N GLU A 440 49.98 -1.61 10.70
CA GLU A 440 50.73 -1.46 9.45
C GLU A 440 52.08 -0.78 9.68
N LEU A 441 52.11 0.32 10.45
CA LEU A 441 53.34 1.01 10.84
C LEU A 441 54.29 0.09 11.62
N ARG A 442 53.78 -0.61 12.65
CA ARG A 442 54.58 -1.56 13.44
C ARG A 442 55.15 -2.69 12.60
N LEU A 443 54.37 -3.20 11.65
CA LEU A 443 54.82 -4.25 10.73
C LEU A 443 55.94 -3.72 9.82
N GLN A 444 55.80 -2.50 9.31
CA GLN A 444 56.84 -1.87 8.49
C GLN A 444 58.14 -1.67 9.27
N GLU A 445 58.07 -1.17 10.50
CA GLU A 445 59.22 -1.03 11.40
C GLU A 445 59.87 -2.38 11.70
N ALA A 446 59.07 -3.41 12.03
CA ALA A 446 59.56 -4.75 12.30
C ALA A 446 60.26 -5.36 11.08
N ASN A 447 59.70 -5.20 9.88
CA ASN A 447 60.30 -5.68 8.64
C ASN A 447 61.63 -4.95 8.34
N GLN A 448 61.71 -3.64 8.58
CA GLN A 448 62.96 -2.89 8.43
C GLN A 448 64.03 -3.36 9.43
N MET A 449 63.66 -3.61 10.69
CA MET A 449 64.58 -4.13 11.70
C MET A 449 65.06 -5.55 11.35
N LEU A 450 64.14 -6.43 10.94
CA LEU A 450 64.48 -7.79 10.50
C LEU A 450 65.43 -7.78 9.31
N SER A 451 65.17 -6.93 8.30
CA SER A 451 66.05 -6.80 7.14
C SER A 451 67.47 -6.36 7.52
N ARG A 452 67.61 -5.38 8.42
CA ARG A 452 68.93 -4.96 8.93
C ARG A 452 69.64 -6.08 9.69
N MET A 453 68.95 -6.79 10.58
CA MET A 453 69.53 -7.91 11.34
C MET A 453 69.92 -9.10 10.45
N ALA A 454 69.17 -9.35 9.38
CA ALA A 454 69.46 -10.43 8.45
C ALA A 454 70.71 -10.15 7.59
N THR A 455 70.97 -8.88 7.24
CA THR A 455 71.98 -8.49 6.25
C THR A 455 73.28 -7.90 6.82
N LYS A 456 73.24 -7.34 8.04
CA LYS A 456 74.41 -6.68 8.67
C LYS A 456 75.05 -7.55 9.75
N ASP A 457 76.35 -7.35 10.00
CA ASP A 457 77.08 -7.93 11.13
C ASP A 457 76.77 -7.17 12.41
N GLY A 458 76.46 -7.90 13.49
CA GLY A 458 76.01 -7.31 14.75
C GLY A 458 77.06 -6.50 15.51
N LEU A 459 78.36 -6.69 15.22
CA LEU A 459 79.44 -5.92 15.86
C LEU A 459 79.88 -4.74 14.99
N THR A 460 80.12 -4.99 13.70
CA THR A 460 80.78 -4.03 12.81
C THR A 460 79.82 -3.18 11.97
N GLY A 461 78.55 -3.56 11.84
CA GLY A 461 77.53 -2.80 11.10
C GLY A 461 77.62 -2.86 9.57
N ILE A 462 78.73 -3.35 9.01
CA ILE A 462 78.87 -3.70 7.58
C ILE A 462 78.10 -4.98 7.26
N SER A 463 78.05 -5.40 5.99
CA SER A 463 77.32 -6.62 5.62
C SER A 463 77.87 -7.87 6.32
N ASN A 464 77.02 -8.85 6.62
CA ASN A 464 77.47 -10.12 7.17
C ASN A 464 77.82 -11.12 6.06
N ARG A 465 78.48 -12.23 6.41
CA ARG A 465 78.81 -13.31 5.47
C ARG A 465 77.61 -13.85 4.69
N ARG A 466 76.45 -14.03 5.33
CA ARG A 466 75.26 -14.55 4.65
C ARG A 466 74.84 -13.64 3.50
N HIS A 467 74.76 -12.33 3.77
CA HIS A 467 74.42 -11.36 2.75
C HIS A 467 75.48 -11.29 1.65
N PHE A 468 76.76 -11.47 2.02
CA PHE A 468 77.83 -11.61 1.04
C PHE A 468 77.62 -12.79 0.10
N ASP A 469 77.35 -13.98 0.64
CA ASP A 469 77.16 -15.19 -0.17
C ASP A 469 75.95 -15.04 -1.12
N GLU A 470 74.86 -14.43 -0.66
CA GLU A 470 73.66 -14.12 -1.46
C GLU A 470 73.94 -13.14 -2.62
N MET A 471 74.66 -12.06 -2.31
CA MET A 471 75.05 -11.05 -3.30
C MET A 471 76.06 -11.59 -4.30
N LEU A 472 77.03 -12.40 -3.84
CA LEU A 472 77.98 -13.06 -4.71
C LEU A 472 77.27 -13.99 -5.70
N ASP A 473 76.30 -14.80 -5.27
CA ASP A 473 75.51 -15.65 -6.19
C ASP A 473 74.72 -14.83 -7.22
N THR A 474 74.16 -13.69 -6.78
CA THR A 474 73.42 -12.77 -7.66
C THR A 474 74.33 -12.15 -8.71
N GLU A 475 75.46 -11.59 -8.30
CA GLU A 475 76.43 -10.96 -9.20
C GLU A 475 77.14 -11.99 -10.08
N TRP A 476 77.38 -13.21 -9.58
CA TRP A 476 77.92 -14.32 -10.36
C TRP A 476 77.07 -14.62 -11.60
N LYS A 477 75.75 -14.79 -11.39
CA LYS A 477 74.79 -15.01 -12.48
C LYS A 477 74.75 -13.84 -13.45
N ARG A 478 74.95 -12.62 -12.96
CA ARG A 478 75.00 -11.41 -13.80
C ARG A 478 76.27 -11.39 -14.65
N ALA A 479 77.42 -11.64 -14.05
CA ALA A 479 78.71 -11.64 -14.74
C ALA A 479 78.82 -12.74 -15.80
N ILE A 480 78.21 -13.92 -15.61
CA ILE A 480 78.08 -14.94 -16.67
C ILE A 480 77.37 -14.37 -17.91
N ARG A 481 76.27 -13.62 -17.70
CA ARG A 481 75.48 -13.05 -18.81
C ARG A 481 76.21 -11.91 -19.50
N GLU A 482 76.89 -11.07 -18.73
CA GLU A 482 77.56 -9.86 -19.22
C GLU A 482 79.00 -10.13 -19.68
N SER A 483 79.53 -11.35 -19.45
CA SER A 483 80.94 -11.70 -19.67
C SER A 483 81.89 -10.73 -18.96
N SER A 484 81.51 -10.24 -17.78
CA SER A 484 82.28 -9.29 -16.97
C SER A 484 83.06 -10.01 -15.87
N ALA A 485 84.13 -9.37 -15.39
CA ALA A 485 84.95 -9.91 -14.31
C ALA A 485 84.30 -9.64 -12.95
N ILE A 486 84.40 -10.61 -12.02
CA ILE A 486 84.13 -10.40 -10.60
C ILE A 486 85.45 -10.53 -9.85
N THR A 487 85.71 -9.57 -8.98
CA THR A 487 86.88 -9.59 -8.10
C THR A 487 86.46 -9.67 -6.64
N ILE A 488 87.14 -10.53 -5.88
CA ILE A 488 87.05 -10.61 -4.43
C ILE A 488 88.36 -10.12 -3.83
N VAL A 489 88.25 -9.28 -2.79
CA VAL A 489 89.36 -8.95 -1.89
C VAL A 489 89.06 -9.57 -0.54
N MET A 490 89.83 -10.59 -0.14
CA MET A 490 89.79 -11.13 1.21
C MET A 490 90.88 -10.46 2.03
N CYS A 491 90.57 -9.92 3.21
CA CYS A 491 91.56 -9.32 4.09
C CYS A 491 91.39 -9.72 5.55
N ASP A 492 92.49 -9.67 6.29
CA ASP A 492 92.58 -10.12 7.68
C ASP A 492 93.47 -9.17 8.47
N ILE A 493 93.06 -8.87 9.71
CA ILE A 493 93.83 -8.01 10.61
C ILE A 493 95.06 -8.77 11.11
N ASP A 494 96.25 -8.25 10.78
CA ASP A 494 97.51 -8.89 11.12
C ASP A 494 97.70 -8.96 12.64
N HIS A 495 97.97 -10.17 13.13
CA HIS A 495 98.21 -10.44 14.56
C HIS A 495 97.06 -10.01 15.48
N PHE A 496 95.79 -10.10 15.04
CA PHE A 496 94.63 -9.68 15.82
C PHE A 496 94.50 -10.39 17.18
N LYS A 497 94.87 -11.68 17.26
CA LYS A 497 94.93 -12.40 18.54
C LYS A 497 95.85 -11.70 19.56
N ALA A 498 97.05 -11.29 19.13
CA ALA A 498 97.99 -10.58 20.01
C ALA A 498 97.47 -9.18 20.40
N TYR A 499 96.67 -8.56 19.53
CA TYR A 499 95.95 -7.32 19.85
C TYR A 499 94.95 -7.55 20.98
N ASN A 500 94.08 -8.56 20.85
CA ASN A 500 93.11 -8.92 21.88
C ASN A 500 93.77 -9.33 23.21
N ASP A 501 94.87 -10.07 23.15
CA ASP A 501 95.63 -10.46 24.35
C ASP A 501 96.27 -9.26 25.07
N THR A 502 96.47 -8.13 24.36
CA THR A 502 97.10 -6.92 24.90
C THR A 502 96.06 -5.89 25.37
N TYR A 503 95.03 -5.63 24.56
CA TYR A 503 94.04 -4.58 24.77
C TYR A 503 92.68 -5.10 25.26
N GLY A 504 92.55 -6.41 25.44
CA GLY A 504 91.30 -7.08 25.83
C GLY A 504 90.29 -7.18 24.68
N HIS A 505 89.27 -8.02 24.86
CA HIS A 505 88.22 -8.24 23.85
C HIS A 505 87.45 -6.96 23.51
N LEU A 506 87.19 -6.08 24.48
CA LEU A 506 86.54 -4.78 24.21
C LEU A 506 87.41 -3.87 23.34
N GLY A 507 88.73 -3.88 23.54
CA GLY A 507 89.66 -3.17 22.65
C GLY A 507 89.69 -3.76 21.25
N GLY A 508 89.64 -5.08 21.15
CA GLY A 508 89.46 -5.82 19.90
C GLY A 508 88.21 -5.44 19.13
N ASP A 509 87.08 -5.39 19.81
CA ASP A 509 85.79 -5.01 19.24
C ASP A 509 85.81 -3.60 18.66
N GLU A 510 86.41 -2.64 19.38
CA GLU A 510 86.59 -1.27 18.88
C GLU A 510 87.57 -1.20 17.70
N CYS A 511 88.62 -2.04 17.70
CA CYS A 511 89.51 -2.19 16.55
C CYS A 511 88.75 -2.71 15.31
N LEU A 512 87.95 -3.77 15.47
CA LEU A 512 87.14 -4.35 14.40
C LEU A 512 86.14 -3.34 13.83
N LYS A 513 85.47 -2.54 14.67
CA LYS A 513 84.54 -1.49 14.21
C LYS A 513 85.25 -0.43 13.36
N LYS A 514 86.40 0.06 13.81
CA LYS A 514 87.17 1.09 13.08
C LYS A 514 87.73 0.56 11.76
N VAL A 515 88.26 -0.66 11.78
CA VAL A 515 88.76 -1.33 10.56
C VAL A 515 87.61 -1.58 9.59
N ALA A 516 86.48 -2.11 10.05
CA ALA A 516 85.29 -2.33 9.22
C ALA A 516 84.78 -1.04 8.58
N SER A 517 84.74 0.07 9.32
CA SER A 517 84.34 1.37 8.78
C SER A 517 85.32 1.89 7.71
N ALA A 518 86.63 1.70 7.91
CA ALA A 518 87.64 2.06 6.90
C ALA A 518 87.53 1.20 5.64
N ILE A 519 87.21 -0.09 5.83
CA ILE A 519 86.98 -1.05 4.75
C ILE A 519 85.72 -0.71 3.95
N ASP A 520 84.61 -0.42 4.62
CA ASP A 520 83.33 -0.06 3.99
C ASP A 520 83.45 1.24 3.18
N ALA A 521 84.18 2.23 3.71
CA ALA A 521 84.48 3.46 2.99
C ALA A 521 85.36 3.23 1.73
N ALA A 522 86.07 2.11 1.65
CA ALA A 522 86.84 1.73 0.47
C ALA A 522 85.98 1.09 -0.64
N ALA A 523 84.75 0.63 -0.33
CA ALA A 523 83.76 0.17 -1.30
C ALA A 523 83.03 1.38 -1.89
N THR A 524 83.57 1.94 -2.97
CA THR A 524 83.18 3.26 -3.47
C THR A 524 82.07 3.25 -4.52
N ARG A 525 81.88 2.12 -5.23
CA ARG A 525 80.90 2.02 -6.30
C ARG A 525 79.58 1.42 -5.77
N PRO A 526 78.41 1.76 -6.36
CA PRO A 526 77.12 1.22 -5.92
C PRO A 526 76.99 -0.31 -5.92
N GLY A 527 77.85 -1.02 -6.67
CA GLY A 527 77.91 -2.48 -6.69
C GLY A 527 79.00 -3.07 -5.78
N ASP A 528 79.93 -2.26 -5.27
CA ASP A 528 80.94 -2.73 -4.33
C ASP A 528 80.28 -3.02 -2.99
N MET A 529 80.67 -4.10 -2.33
CA MET A 529 80.13 -4.45 -1.02
C MET A 529 81.20 -5.03 -0.12
N ALA A 530 81.38 -4.41 1.04
CA ALA A 530 82.19 -4.94 2.13
C ALA A 530 81.35 -5.76 3.11
N ALA A 531 81.88 -6.90 3.54
CA ALA A 531 81.27 -7.74 4.54
C ALA A 531 82.31 -8.28 5.54
N ARG A 532 81.86 -8.60 6.75
CA ARG A 532 82.65 -9.36 7.72
C ARG A 532 82.44 -10.85 7.46
N TYR A 533 83.51 -11.55 7.09
CA TYR A 533 83.44 -12.96 6.71
C TYR A 533 83.46 -13.88 7.93
N GLY A 534 84.23 -13.53 8.96
CA GLY A 534 84.28 -14.22 10.25
C GLY A 534 85.45 -13.77 11.10
N GLY A 535 85.30 -13.68 12.42
CA GLY A 535 86.40 -13.25 13.30
C GLY A 535 86.96 -11.87 12.90
N GLU A 536 88.24 -11.82 12.58
CA GLU A 536 88.99 -10.67 12.07
C GLU A 536 89.08 -10.57 10.54
N GLU A 537 88.37 -11.44 9.82
CA GLU A 537 88.37 -11.54 8.36
C GLU A 537 87.23 -10.71 7.75
N PHE A 538 87.59 -9.93 6.74
CA PHE A 538 86.71 -9.10 5.95
C PHE A 538 86.83 -9.48 4.47
N ILE A 539 85.75 -9.28 3.73
CA ILE A 539 85.67 -9.62 2.32
C ILE A 539 84.99 -8.49 1.56
N LEU A 540 85.50 -8.16 0.38
CA LEU A 540 84.87 -7.22 -0.54
C LEU A 540 84.50 -7.95 -1.82
N LEU A 541 83.26 -7.72 -2.26
CA LEU A 541 82.78 -8.06 -3.58
C LEU A 541 82.90 -6.84 -4.49
N LEU A 542 83.59 -6.99 -5.62
CA LEU A 542 83.79 -5.94 -6.63
C LEU A 542 83.27 -6.45 -7.98
N PRO A 543 81.99 -6.24 -8.30
CA PRO A 543 81.42 -6.58 -9.61
C PRO A 543 82.05 -5.73 -10.72
N ASP A 544 82.10 -6.28 -11.94
CA ASP A 544 82.65 -5.62 -13.13
C ASP A 544 84.02 -4.97 -12.90
N THR A 545 84.88 -5.71 -12.20
CA THR A 545 86.22 -5.25 -11.81
C THR A 545 87.21 -6.34 -12.12
N ASP A 546 88.26 -6.01 -12.87
CA ASP A 546 89.35 -6.91 -13.20
C ASP A 546 90.39 -7.00 -12.06
N LEU A 547 91.41 -7.83 -12.24
CA LEU A 547 92.41 -8.05 -11.21
C LEU A 547 93.18 -6.78 -10.83
N ASN A 548 93.47 -5.90 -11.80
CA ASN A 548 94.20 -4.66 -11.56
C ASN A 548 93.36 -3.70 -10.72
N GLY A 549 92.09 -3.51 -11.07
CA GLY A 549 91.16 -2.72 -10.28
C GLY A 549 90.98 -3.28 -8.86
N GLY A 550 90.93 -4.61 -8.72
CA GLY A 550 90.90 -5.26 -7.40
C GLY A 550 92.14 -4.99 -6.56
N GLN A 551 93.33 -5.01 -7.17
CA GLN A 551 94.59 -4.69 -6.48
C GLN A 551 94.66 -3.23 -6.04
N GLU A 552 94.14 -2.30 -6.85
CA GLU A 552 94.04 -0.89 -6.48
C GLU A 552 93.11 -0.70 -5.28
N VAL A 553 91.93 -1.33 -5.29
CA VAL A 553 90.99 -1.28 -4.15
C VAL A 553 91.61 -1.91 -2.90
N ALA A 554 92.27 -3.06 -3.03
CA ALA A 554 92.95 -3.71 -1.90
C ALA A 554 94.09 -2.86 -1.33
N SER A 555 94.85 -2.18 -2.19
CA SER A 555 95.93 -1.28 -1.77
C SER A 555 95.38 -0.06 -1.03
N ARG A 556 94.32 0.55 -1.56
CA ARG A 556 93.60 1.65 -0.92
C ARG A 556 93.05 1.24 0.44
N LEU A 557 92.46 0.06 0.54
CA LEU A 557 91.92 -0.49 1.79
C LEU A 557 93.04 -0.68 2.82
N ARG A 558 94.18 -1.26 2.43
CA ARG A 558 95.36 -1.40 3.30
C ARG A 558 95.86 -0.04 3.81
N GLU A 559 95.96 0.95 2.93
CA GLU A 559 96.36 2.31 3.29
C GLU A 559 95.35 3.00 4.21
N ALA A 560 94.05 2.80 3.98
CA ALA A 560 93.00 3.31 4.83
C ALA A 560 93.12 2.76 6.25
N VAL A 561 93.37 1.45 6.43
CA VAL A 561 93.58 0.88 7.76
C VAL A 561 94.86 1.41 8.41
N LEU A 562 95.97 1.50 7.67
CA LEU A 562 97.21 2.10 8.17
C LEU A 562 97.00 3.55 8.65
N SER A 563 96.16 4.32 7.94
CA SER A 563 95.87 5.72 8.27
C SER A 563 95.12 5.90 9.58
N LEU A 564 94.44 4.85 10.09
CA LEU A 564 93.80 4.87 11.41
C LEU A 564 94.80 4.99 12.55
N ARG A 565 96.07 4.60 12.33
CA ARG A 565 97.17 4.66 13.31
C ARG A 565 96.81 4.06 14.67
N LEU A 566 96.07 2.95 14.68
CA LEU A 566 95.70 2.25 15.91
C LEU A 566 96.94 1.54 16.48
N PRO A 567 97.35 1.78 17.74
CA PRO A 567 98.54 1.16 18.33
C PRO A 567 98.43 -0.37 18.39
N HIS A 568 99.51 -1.09 18.05
CA HIS A 568 99.61 -2.56 18.15
C HIS A 568 100.99 -2.98 18.67
N GLU A 569 101.22 -2.78 19.97
CA GLU A 569 102.53 -2.91 20.62
C GLU A 569 103.18 -4.30 20.50
N LYS A 570 102.38 -5.36 20.37
CA LYS A 570 102.87 -6.75 20.29
C LYS A 570 102.82 -7.33 18.87
N SER A 571 102.55 -6.52 17.86
CA SER A 571 102.56 -6.98 16.47
C SER A 571 103.98 -7.16 15.96
N GLN A 572 104.19 -8.23 15.20
CA GLN A 572 105.45 -8.46 14.48
C GLN A 572 105.45 -7.78 13.09
N ALA A 573 104.32 -7.18 12.69
CA ALA A 573 104.15 -6.50 11.40
C ALA A 573 104.35 -4.97 11.47
N GLY A 574 104.44 -4.38 12.68
CA GLY A 574 104.65 -2.95 12.91
C GLY A 574 104.03 -2.46 14.21
N GLU A 575 104.25 -1.20 14.59
CA GLU A 575 103.73 -0.60 15.85
C GLU A 575 102.25 -0.24 15.80
N ILE A 576 101.60 -0.41 14.64
CA ILE A 576 100.19 -0.09 14.41
C ILE A 576 99.45 -1.29 13.79
N VAL A 577 98.13 -1.27 13.88
CA VAL A 577 97.26 -2.26 13.23
C VAL A 577 97.45 -2.20 11.72
N THR A 578 97.75 -3.35 11.12
CA THR A 578 97.88 -3.55 9.68
C THR A 578 96.95 -4.68 9.24
N ILE A 579 96.76 -4.80 7.93
CA ILE A 579 96.06 -5.93 7.34
C ILE A 579 96.88 -6.55 6.22
N SER A 580 96.63 -7.83 6.00
CA SER A 580 97.02 -8.52 4.77
C SER A 580 95.79 -8.67 3.88
N ALA A 581 95.96 -8.53 2.56
CA ALA A 581 94.86 -8.67 1.60
C ALA A 581 95.23 -9.61 0.45
N GLY A 582 94.33 -10.53 0.12
CA GLY A 582 94.37 -11.42 -1.02
C GLY A 582 93.34 -11.02 -2.06
N VAL A 583 93.78 -10.81 -3.30
CA VAL A 583 92.92 -10.44 -4.43
C VAL A 583 92.83 -11.60 -5.41
N ALA A 584 91.62 -11.94 -5.81
CA ALA A 584 91.38 -12.86 -6.91
C ALA A 584 90.30 -12.29 -7.83
N SER A 585 90.49 -12.45 -9.13
CA SER A 585 89.56 -12.00 -10.16
C SER A 585 89.35 -13.13 -11.15
N LEU A 586 88.11 -13.29 -11.61
CA LEU A 586 87.78 -14.21 -12.70
C LEU A 586 86.59 -13.69 -13.50
N VAL A 587 86.47 -14.13 -14.75
CA VAL A 587 85.24 -14.00 -15.54
C VAL A 587 84.46 -15.31 -15.37
N PRO A 588 83.31 -15.30 -14.68
CA PRO A 588 82.58 -16.53 -14.37
C PRO A 588 82.13 -17.29 -15.62
N GLN A 589 82.25 -18.61 -15.59
CA GLN A 589 81.71 -19.53 -16.60
C GLN A 589 80.63 -20.41 -15.98
N ALA A 590 79.79 -21.03 -16.81
CA ALA A 590 78.63 -21.80 -16.34
C ALA A 590 79.01 -23.06 -15.51
N ASP A 591 80.22 -23.56 -15.68
CA ASP A 591 80.82 -24.70 -14.98
C ASP A 591 81.63 -24.30 -13.73
N PHE A 592 81.81 -23.01 -13.47
CA PHE A 592 82.52 -22.51 -12.29
C PHE A 592 81.55 -22.26 -11.13
N GLU A 593 82.01 -22.53 -9.91
CA GLU A 593 81.27 -22.25 -8.68
C GLU A 593 81.79 -20.96 -8.01
N PRO A 594 80.92 -20.10 -7.44
CA PRO A 594 81.33 -18.88 -6.74
C PRO A 594 82.39 -19.10 -5.65
N LYS A 595 82.34 -20.26 -4.99
CA LYS A 595 83.32 -20.66 -3.97
C LYS A 595 84.75 -20.69 -4.49
N MET A 596 84.97 -21.01 -5.78
CA MET A 596 86.30 -21.02 -6.38
C MET A 596 86.99 -19.65 -6.27
N LEU A 597 86.24 -18.56 -6.45
CA LEU A 597 86.79 -17.19 -6.34
C LEU A 597 87.20 -16.86 -4.90
N ILE A 598 86.39 -17.29 -3.93
CA ILE A 598 86.70 -17.13 -2.50
C ILE A 598 87.98 -17.92 -2.16
N ASP A 599 88.08 -19.17 -2.60
CA ASP A 599 89.24 -20.04 -2.34
C ASP A 599 90.53 -19.47 -2.99
N LEU A 600 90.42 -18.82 -4.16
CA LEU A 600 91.55 -18.12 -4.78
C LEU A 600 91.97 -16.87 -4.00
N ALA A 601 91.01 -16.07 -3.51
CA ALA A 601 91.28 -14.89 -2.70
C ALA A 601 91.91 -15.27 -1.35
N ASP A 602 91.44 -16.35 -0.72
CA ASP A 602 92.00 -16.89 0.52
C ASP A 602 93.45 -17.39 0.34
N LYS A 603 93.72 -18.12 -0.76
CA LYS A 603 95.10 -18.51 -1.13
C LYS A 603 96.00 -17.29 -1.31
N ALA A 604 95.51 -16.25 -1.98
CA ALA A 604 96.26 -15.00 -2.15
C ALA A 604 96.52 -14.33 -0.79
N LEU A 605 95.54 -14.29 0.11
CA LEU A 605 95.67 -13.73 1.46
C LEU A 605 96.71 -14.51 2.28
N TYR A 606 96.70 -15.83 2.19
CA TYR A 606 97.70 -16.68 2.83
C TYR A 606 99.12 -16.36 2.33
N GLN A 607 99.30 -16.11 1.03
CA GLN A 607 100.59 -15.67 0.47
C GLN A 607 100.99 -14.27 0.98
N ALA A 608 100.05 -13.34 1.13
CA ALA A 608 100.33 -12.04 1.74
C ALA A 608 100.84 -12.18 3.18
N LYS A 609 100.20 -13.06 3.97
CA LYS A 609 100.60 -13.36 5.36
C LYS A 609 101.99 -14.01 5.43
N LEU A 610 102.29 -14.99 4.58
CA LEU A 610 103.59 -15.67 4.55
C LEU A 610 104.74 -14.75 4.15
N ASN A 611 104.50 -13.85 3.20
CA ASN A 611 105.53 -12.97 2.67
C ASN A 611 105.89 -11.81 3.62
N GLY A 612 105.34 -11.78 4.83
CA GLY A 612 105.70 -10.79 5.85
C GLY A 612 104.58 -9.80 6.19
N ARG A 613 103.32 -10.12 5.85
CA ARG A 613 102.11 -9.34 6.21
C ARG A 613 102.12 -7.89 5.70
N ASN A 614 101.13 -7.09 6.12
CA ASN A 614 100.95 -5.68 5.73
C ASN A 614 101.10 -5.44 4.22
N ARG A 615 100.47 -6.29 3.40
CA ARG A 615 100.62 -6.25 1.94
C ARG A 615 99.42 -6.83 1.22
N VAL A 616 99.36 -6.50 -0.07
CA VAL A 616 98.45 -7.09 -1.02
C VAL A 616 99.18 -8.20 -1.78
N ALA A 617 98.56 -9.36 -1.93
CA ALA A 617 98.97 -10.39 -2.87
C ALA A 617 97.79 -10.71 -3.79
N ALA A 618 98.07 -11.08 -5.02
CA ALA A 618 97.06 -11.39 -6.01
C ALA A 618 97.33 -12.76 -6.63
N THR A 619 96.27 -13.51 -6.89
CA THR A 619 96.34 -14.77 -7.65
C THR A 619 95.53 -14.60 -8.94
N VAL A 620 96.15 -14.92 -10.07
CA VAL A 620 95.48 -14.98 -11.37
C VAL A 620 94.95 -16.42 -11.52
N SER A 621 93.71 -16.56 -12.01
CA SER A 621 93.23 -17.85 -12.51
C SER A 621 93.75 -18.14 -13.91
#